data_AF-H0A5E2-F1
#
_entry.id   AF-H0A5E2-F1
#
_cell.length_a   1.000
_cell.length_b   1.000
_cell.length_c   1.000
_cell.angle_alpha   90.00
_cell.angle_beta   90.00
_cell.angle_gamma   90.00
#
_symmetry.space_group_name_H-M   'P 1'
#
loop_
_entity.id
_entity.type
_entity.pdbx_description
1 polymer ?
#
loop_
_entity_poly.entity_id
_entity_poly.type
_entity_poly.pdbx_seq_one_letter_code
_entity_poly.pdbx_strand_id
1 'polypeptide(L)'
;MMYPLLGTLALALPLLAATTALAQPREFRCIGAERLEDDVFEVRFPARSARPGDSARTPVAAAAALAAADPSRNICVLGHAVREGGQTTSTELAARRAREVAEMLAVAHGIERDRIRAEARNPGFSRRTENREARSVTIVVLPSAGPAPAPAPAPAPAPAPAPAPAQPTAPPARAPSAETPATPPSTEKPSSP
;
A
#
# COMPACT_ATOMS: atom_id res chain seq x y z
N MET A 1 57.79 -25.16 -28.84
CA MET A 1 56.62 -24.25 -28.78
C MET A 1 56.43 -23.89 -27.31
N MET A 2 56.91 -22.74 -26.81
CA MET A 2 56.60 -21.34 -27.16
C MET A 2 55.38 -20.82 -26.36
N TYR A 3 55.67 -19.90 -25.43
CA TYR A 3 54.80 -19.03 -24.62
C TYR A 3 53.89 -18.11 -25.51
N PRO A 4 52.98 -17.24 -24.99
CA PRO A 4 52.89 -16.70 -23.61
C PRO A 4 51.48 -16.50 -23.00
N LEU A 5 51.50 -15.88 -21.80
CA LEU A 5 50.43 -15.10 -21.17
C LEU A 5 49.58 -14.26 -22.16
N LEU A 6 48.26 -14.28 -21.95
CA LEU A 6 47.45 -13.06 -21.78
C LEU A 6 46.63 -13.25 -20.48
N GLY A 7 46.41 -12.24 -19.65
CA GLY A 7 46.57 -10.81 -19.91
C GLY A 7 45.29 -10.12 -19.46
N THR A 8 45.33 -9.56 -18.26
CA THR A 8 44.30 -8.73 -17.62
C THR A 8 43.42 -7.92 -18.59
N LEU A 9 42.11 -8.18 -18.59
CA LEU A 9 41.13 -7.18 -19.00
C LEU A 9 39.90 -7.16 -18.08
N ALA A 10 40.14 -6.88 -16.80
CA ALA A 10 39.11 -6.29 -15.96
C ALA A 10 38.92 -4.83 -16.41
N LEU A 11 37.98 -4.58 -17.33
CA LEU A 11 37.65 -3.21 -17.75
C LEU A 11 36.16 -3.04 -18.02
N ALA A 12 35.50 -2.58 -16.96
CA ALA A 12 34.34 -1.71 -16.94
C ALA A 12 33.23 -1.91 -18.00
N LEU A 13 32.12 -2.51 -17.57
CA LEU A 13 30.79 -2.18 -18.11
C LEU A 13 29.77 -1.75 -17.03
N PRO A 14 30.03 -0.72 -16.18
CA PRO A 14 29.13 -0.28 -15.12
C PRO A 14 28.23 0.89 -15.54
N LEU A 15 27.79 0.96 -16.81
CA LEU A 15 26.85 1.98 -17.29
C LEU A 15 25.88 1.39 -18.31
N LEU A 16 24.64 1.13 -17.85
CA LEU A 16 23.37 1.20 -18.60
C LEU A 16 22.17 0.60 -17.84
N ALA A 17 22.32 0.27 -16.56
CA ALA A 17 21.19 0.19 -15.63
C ALA A 17 20.64 1.60 -15.28
N ALA A 18 20.38 2.41 -16.30
CA ALA A 18 19.42 3.49 -16.21
C ALA A 18 18.04 2.82 -16.17
N THR A 19 17.71 2.26 -15.02
CA THR A 19 16.37 1.75 -14.74
C THR A 19 15.41 2.88 -15.04
N THR A 20 14.54 2.66 -16.02
CA THR A 20 13.36 3.48 -16.19
C THR A 20 12.64 3.46 -14.85
N ALA A 21 12.66 4.60 -14.16
CA ALA A 21 11.87 4.80 -12.96
C ALA A 21 10.40 4.87 -13.40
N LEU A 22 9.85 3.71 -13.75
CA LEU A 22 8.43 3.52 -13.95
C LEU A 22 7.75 4.11 -12.74
N ALA A 23 6.88 5.09 -12.99
CA ALA A 23 6.19 5.82 -11.94
C ALA A 23 5.54 4.79 -11.01
N GLN A 24 6.03 4.70 -9.77
CA GLN A 24 5.52 3.78 -8.76
C GLN A 24 4.00 3.92 -8.76
N PRO A 25 3.22 2.82 -8.90
CA PRO A 25 1.76 2.90 -8.96
C PRO A 25 1.29 3.64 -7.70
N ARG A 26 0.77 4.84 -7.90
CA ARG A 26 0.47 5.76 -6.80
C ARG A 26 -0.76 5.23 -6.08
N GLU A 27 -0.53 4.49 -5.00
CA GLU A 27 -1.56 3.88 -4.17
C GLU A 27 -2.44 4.96 -3.51
N PHE A 28 -3.42 5.48 -4.26
CA PHE A 28 -4.40 6.43 -3.74
C PHE A 28 -5.34 5.72 -2.78
N ARG A 29 -5.84 6.44 -1.77
CA ARG A 29 -6.66 5.87 -0.69
C ARG A 29 -8.07 6.44 -0.71
N CYS A 30 -9.06 5.57 -0.54
CA CYS A 30 -10.48 5.96 -0.48
C CYS A 30 -10.92 6.43 0.92
N ILE A 31 -10.06 7.19 1.60
CA ILE A 31 -10.34 7.74 2.94
C ILE A 31 -11.01 9.10 2.78
N GLY A 32 -12.22 9.27 3.32
CA GLY A 32 -12.95 10.53 3.23
C GLY A 32 -13.66 10.76 1.89
N ALA A 33 -13.59 9.80 0.96
CA ALA A 33 -14.31 9.85 -0.32
C ALA A 33 -15.83 9.90 -0.11
N GLU A 34 -16.32 9.25 0.96
CA GLU A 34 -17.71 9.28 1.40
C GLU A 34 -18.20 10.66 1.91
N ARG A 35 -17.28 11.64 2.07
CA ARG A 35 -17.60 13.02 2.44
C ARG A 35 -17.69 13.97 1.24
N LEU A 36 -17.35 13.51 0.03
CA LEU A 36 -17.70 14.25 -1.18
C LEU A 36 -19.23 14.22 -1.35
N GLU A 37 -19.77 15.35 -1.78
CA GLU A 37 -21.20 15.51 -2.08
C GLU A 37 -21.40 15.59 -3.59
N ASP A 38 -20.50 16.30 -4.28
CA ASP A 38 -20.33 16.30 -5.73
C ASP A 38 -19.63 15.02 -6.24
N ASP A 39 -19.89 14.66 -7.50
CA ASP A 39 -19.24 13.56 -8.23
C ASP A 39 -19.40 12.16 -7.59
N VAL A 40 -20.54 11.95 -6.92
CA VAL A 40 -20.98 10.70 -6.29
C VAL A 40 -22.14 10.06 -7.06
N PHE A 41 -22.02 8.77 -7.38
CA PHE A 41 -23.01 8.01 -8.15
C PHE A 41 -23.38 6.71 -7.43
N GLU A 42 -24.68 6.46 -7.19
CA GLU A 42 -25.16 5.24 -6.54
C GLU A 42 -25.57 4.16 -7.57
N VAL A 43 -25.11 2.93 -7.36
CA VAL A 43 -25.53 1.73 -8.10
C VAL A 43 -26.28 0.79 -7.16
N ARG A 44 -27.54 0.47 -7.46
CA ARG A 44 -28.37 -0.44 -6.64
C ARG A 44 -28.29 -1.89 -7.13
N PHE A 45 -28.25 -2.83 -6.17
CA PHE A 45 -28.12 -4.26 -6.40
C PHE A 45 -29.35 -5.05 -5.89
N PRO A 46 -29.69 -6.18 -6.53
CA PRO A 46 -30.65 -7.13 -5.98
C PRO A 46 -30.15 -7.72 -4.65
N ALA A 47 -31.08 -8.14 -3.80
CA ALA A 47 -30.76 -8.88 -2.58
C ALA A 47 -29.93 -10.14 -2.89
N ARG A 48 -28.90 -10.38 -2.09
CA ARG A 48 -27.94 -11.50 -2.17
C ARG A 48 -27.18 -11.63 -3.51
N SER A 49 -27.37 -10.70 -4.44
CA SER A 49 -26.67 -10.66 -5.73
C SER A 49 -25.43 -9.78 -5.67
N ALA A 50 -24.34 -10.26 -6.24
CA ALA A 50 -23.18 -9.45 -6.61
C ALA A 50 -23.28 -8.87 -8.03
N ARG A 51 -24.15 -9.41 -8.90
CA ARG A 51 -24.28 -8.91 -10.28
C ARG A 51 -25.06 -7.59 -10.33
N PRO A 52 -24.55 -6.56 -11.03
CA PRO A 52 -25.29 -5.34 -11.30
C PRO A 52 -26.44 -5.61 -12.29
N GLY A 53 -27.56 -4.91 -12.12
CA GLY A 53 -28.67 -4.90 -13.06
C GLY A 53 -28.56 -3.74 -14.06
N ASP A 54 -29.53 -3.63 -14.97
CA ASP A 54 -29.52 -2.58 -16.02
C ASP A 54 -29.53 -1.15 -15.47
N SER A 55 -30.08 -0.95 -14.27
CA SER A 55 -30.02 0.30 -13.51
C SER A 55 -28.59 0.78 -13.19
N ALA A 56 -27.59 -0.09 -13.26
CA ALA A 56 -26.19 0.28 -13.06
C ALA A 56 -25.59 1.03 -14.25
N ARG A 57 -26.13 0.85 -15.47
CA ARG A 57 -25.51 1.37 -16.70
C ARG A 57 -25.38 2.90 -16.69
N THR A 58 -26.45 3.61 -16.34
CA THR A 58 -26.50 5.08 -16.30
C THR A 58 -25.51 5.71 -15.29
N PRO A 59 -25.52 5.34 -13.98
CA PRO A 59 -24.57 5.90 -13.02
C PRO A 59 -23.10 5.51 -13.32
N VAL A 60 -22.83 4.30 -13.81
CA VAL A 60 -21.47 3.90 -14.21
C VAL A 60 -20.99 4.72 -15.40
N ALA A 61 -21.83 4.89 -16.43
CA ALA A 61 -21.47 5.69 -17.61
C ALA A 61 -21.26 7.18 -17.26
N ALA A 62 -22.05 7.74 -16.34
CA ALA A 62 -21.87 9.11 -15.87
C ALA A 62 -20.55 9.31 -15.11
N ALA A 63 -20.22 8.39 -14.19
CA ALA A 63 -18.94 8.40 -13.48
C ALA A 63 -17.75 8.23 -14.43
N ALA A 64 -17.87 7.35 -15.44
CA ALA A 64 -16.84 7.14 -16.44
C ALA A 64 -16.64 8.37 -17.34
N ALA A 65 -17.71 9.02 -17.80
CA ALA A 65 -17.63 10.24 -18.61
C ALA A 65 -16.92 11.37 -17.86
N LEU A 66 -17.21 11.54 -16.57
CA LEU A 66 -16.55 12.50 -15.70
C LEU A 66 -15.05 12.17 -15.51
N ALA A 67 -14.70 10.91 -15.29
CA ALA A 67 -13.31 10.47 -15.14
C ALA A 67 -12.51 10.46 -16.46
N ALA A 68 -13.19 10.39 -17.61
CA ALA A 68 -12.58 10.54 -18.93
C ALA A 68 -12.28 12.01 -19.28
N ALA A 69 -13.06 12.95 -18.75
CA ALA A 69 -12.84 14.39 -18.94
C ALA A 69 -11.55 14.90 -18.25
N ASP A 70 -11.11 14.25 -17.17
CA ASP A 70 -9.81 14.50 -16.54
C ASP A 70 -9.12 13.18 -16.13
N PRO A 71 -8.15 12.68 -16.93
CA PRO A 71 -7.37 11.47 -16.65
C PRO A 71 -6.57 11.49 -15.34
N SER A 72 -6.35 12.65 -14.70
CA SER A 72 -5.65 12.72 -13.41
C SER A 72 -6.53 12.37 -12.21
N ARG A 73 -7.85 12.29 -12.39
CA ARG A 73 -8.81 11.92 -11.35
C ARG A 73 -8.79 10.41 -11.09
N ASN A 74 -8.80 10.02 -9.82
CA ASN A 74 -8.90 8.63 -9.39
C ASN A 74 -10.34 8.30 -8.95
N ILE A 75 -10.74 7.03 -9.00
CA ILE A 75 -12.09 6.56 -8.72
C ILE A 75 -12.10 5.60 -7.54
N CYS A 76 -12.95 5.88 -6.56
CA CYS A 76 -13.23 5.00 -5.43
C CYS A 76 -14.59 4.31 -5.63
N VAL A 77 -14.61 2.99 -5.54
CA VAL A 77 -15.80 2.16 -5.72
C VAL A 77 -16.09 1.46 -4.38
N LEU A 78 -17.06 2.01 -3.64
CA LEU A 78 -17.34 1.63 -2.25
C LEU A 78 -18.56 0.70 -2.21
N GLY A 79 -18.34 -0.58 -1.92
CA GLY A 79 -19.42 -1.57 -1.84
C GLY A 79 -20.08 -1.60 -0.47
N HIS A 80 -21.41 -1.75 -0.47
CA HIS A 80 -22.24 -1.86 0.72
C HIS A 80 -23.16 -3.09 0.68
N ALA A 81 -23.31 -3.74 1.83
CA ALA A 81 -24.25 -4.82 2.05
C ALA A 81 -24.59 -4.88 3.55
N VAL A 82 -25.87 -5.12 3.87
CA VAL A 82 -26.39 -5.06 5.26
C VAL A 82 -27.26 -6.27 5.54
N ARG A 83 -26.96 -6.97 6.64
CA ARG A 83 -27.73 -8.12 7.16
C ARG A 83 -27.88 -9.29 6.16
N GLU A 84 -26.99 -9.44 5.19
CA GLU A 84 -27.06 -10.51 4.17
C GLU A 84 -26.31 -11.78 4.63
N GLY A 85 -26.59 -12.23 5.87
CA GLY A 85 -26.04 -13.46 6.45
C GLY A 85 -24.89 -13.32 7.44
N GLY A 86 -24.71 -12.14 8.07
CA GLY A 86 -23.63 -11.86 9.03
C GLY A 86 -22.67 -10.76 8.58
N GLN A 87 -21.70 -10.38 9.42
CA GLN A 87 -20.76 -9.29 9.13
C GLN A 87 -19.73 -9.66 8.06
N THR A 88 -19.14 -10.86 8.16
CA THR A 88 -18.12 -11.35 7.21
C THR A 88 -18.70 -11.55 5.81
N THR A 89 -19.80 -12.29 5.71
CA THR A 89 -20.56 -12.55 4.47
C THR A 89 -21.06 -11.27 3.81
N SER A 90 -21.56 -10.29 4.58
CA SER A 90 -21.93 -8.98 4.05
C SER A 90 -20.70 -8.21 3.54
N THR A 91 -19.57 -8.25 4.25
CA THR A 91 -18.32 -7.60 3.82
C THR A 91 -17.78 -8.20 2.52
N GLU A 92 -17.80 -9.52 2.38
CA GLU A 92 -17.43 -10.18 1.12
C GLU A 92 -18.38 -9.85 -0.03
N LEU A 93 -19.69 -9.80 0.23
CA LEU A 93 -20.70 -9.47 -0.79
C LEU A 93 -20.54 -8.02 -1.26
N ALA A 94 -20.28 -7.10 -0.33
CA ALA A 94 -19.89 -5.72 -0.63
C ALA A 94 -18.62 -5.67 -1.50
N ALA A 95 -17.57 -6.43 -1.15
CA ALA A 95 -16.34 -6.50 -1.94
C ALA A 95 -16.58 -7.05 -3.36
N ARG A 96 -17.43 -8.07 -3.51
CA ARG A 96 -17.83 -8.61 -4.83
C ARG A 96 -18.57 -7.55 -5.66
N ARG A 97 -19.60 -6.90 -5.11
CA ARG A 97 -20.33 -5.81 -5.80
C ARG A 97 -19.40 -4.67 -6.25
N ALA A 98 -18.48 -4.24 -5.38
CA ALA A 98 -17.52 -3.19 -5.71
C ALA A 98 -16.59 -3.58 -6.87
N ARG A 99 -16.12 -4.83 -6.91
CA ARG A 99 -15.29 -5.34 -8.03
C ARG A 99 -16.06 -5.38 -9.35
N GLU A 100 -17.30 -5.84 -9.36
CA GLU A 100 -18.12 -5.89 -10.59
C GLU A 100 -18.32 -4.50 -11.20
N VAL A 101 -18.56 -3.47 -10.37
CA VAL A 101 -18.66 -2.08 -10.83
C VAL A 101 -17.30 -1.53 -11.32
N ALA A 102 -16.21 -1.87 -10.64
CA ALA A 102 -14.87 -1.52 -11.09
C ALA A 102 -14.51 -2.18 -12.44
N GLU A 103 -14.97 -3.42 -12.68
CA GLU A 103 -14.82 -4.10 -13.97
C GLU A 103 -15.67 -3.46 -15.06
N MET A 104 -16.90 -2.99 -14.77
CA MET A 104 -17.69 -2.21 -15.73
C MET A 104 -16.96 -0.91 -16.13
N LEU A 105 -16.41 -0.16 -15.16
CA LEU A 105 -15.62 1.05 -15.44
C LEU A 105 -14.38 0.75 -16.29
N ALA A 106 -13.63 -0.31 -15.95
CA ALA A 106 -12.40 -0.65 -16.65
C ALA A 106 -12.63 -1.25 -18.05
N VAL A 107 -13.55 -2.21 -18.18
CA VAL A 107 -13.73 -3.02 -19.39
C VAL A 107 -14.74 -2.39 -20.35
N ALA A 108 -15.85 -1.85 -19.86
CA ALA A 108 -16.89 -1.27 -20.72
C ALA A 108 -16.64 0.20 -21.07
N HIS A 109 -15.90 0.94 -20.23
CA HIS A 109 -15.60 2.36 -20.44
C HIS A 109 -14.11 2.68 -20.59
N GLY A 110 -13.22 1.70 -20.53
CA GLY A 110 -11.79 1.87 -20.83
C GLY A 110 -10.98 2.66 -19.79
N ILE A 111 -11.52 2.87 -18.58
CA ILE A 111 -10.79 3.55 -17.50
C ILE A 111 -9.64 2.66 -17.00
N GLU A 112 -8.45 3.24 -16.81
CA GLU A 112 -7.28 2.48 -16.37
C GLU A 112 -7.49 1.84 -15.00
N ARG A 113 -7.20 0.53 -14.86
CA ARG A 113 -7.40 -0.20 -13.60
C ARG A 113 -6.62 0.42 -12.43
N ASP A 114 -5.45 0.99 -12.68
CA ASP A 114 -4.62 1.67 -11.66
C ASP A 114 -5.26 2.95 -11.10
N ARG A 115 -6.30 3.49 -11.77
CA ARG A 115 -7.10 4.63 -11.29
C ARG A 115 -8.37 4.20 -10.54
N ILE A 116 -8.67 2.90 -10.43
CA ILE A 116 -9.91 2.40 -9.83
C ILE A 116 -9.60 1.56 -8.58
N ARG A 117 -10.13 1.97 -7.43
CA ARG A 117 -9.93 1.28 -6.15
C ARG A 117 -11.27 0.82 -5.59
N ALA A 118 -11.48 -0.49 -5.58
CA ALA A 118 -12.69 -1.13 -5.08
C ALA A 118 -12.51 -1.57 -3.61
N GLU A 119 -13.37 -1.09 -2.71
CA GLU A 119 -13.30 -1.41 -1.28
C GLU A 119 -14.69 -1.78 -0.73
N ALA A 120 -14.74 -2.79 0.15
CA ALA A 120 -15.91 -3.02 0.98
C ALA A 120 -15.95 -1.99 2.13
N ARG A 121 -17.11 -1.39 2.34
CA ARG A 121 -17.34 -0.44 3.44
C ARG A 121 -18.53 -0.91 4.27
N ASN A 122 -18.28 -1.16 5.57
CA ASN A 122 -19.35 -1.43 6.52
C ASN A 122 -20.17 -0.14 6.71
N PRO A 123 -21.46 -0.11 6.35
CA PRO A 123 -22.25 1.12 6.38
C PRO A 123 -22.61 1.59 7.80
N GLY A 124 -22.19 0.86 8.85
CA GLY A 124 -22.20 1.35 10.22
C GLY A 124 -21.46 2.70 10.41
N PHE A 125 -20.54 3.05 9.50
CA PHE A 125 -19.80 4.32 9.51
C PHE A 125 -20.41 5.42 8.62
N SER A 126 -21.41 5.11 7.78
CA SER A 126 -22.06 6.11 6.93
C SER A 126 -23.17 6.84 7.69
N ARG A 127 -23.11 8.18 7.70
CA ARG A 127 -24.15 9.03 8.35
C ARG A 127 -25.41 9.22 7.49
N ARG A 128 -25.38 8.97 6.17
CA ARG A 128 -26.57 9.06 5.31
C ARG A 128 -27.46 7.83 5.46
N THR A 129 -28.76 8.05 5.65
CA THR A 129 -29.76 7.02 5.97
C THR A 129 -29.90 5.96 4.86
N GLU A 130 -29.93 6.36 3.58
CA GLU A 130 -30.00 5.43 2.45
C GLU A 130 -28.83 4.43 2.43
N ASN A 131 -27.62 4.87 2.78
CA ASN A 131 -26.47 3.97 2.76
C ASN A 131 -26.50 2.93 3.90
N ARG A 132 -27.33 3.16 4.93
CA ARG A 132 -27.42 2.34 6.15
C ARG A 132 -28.25 1.07 5.99
N GLU A 133 -29.09 1.02 4.97
CA GLU A 133 -29.89 -0.15 4.56
C GLU A 133 -29.35 -0.81 3.27
N ALA A 134 -28.21 -0.30 2.77
CA ALA A 134 -27.91 -0.38 1.37
C ALA A 134 -27.45 -1.75 0.87
N ARG A 135 -28.11 -2.17 -0.21
CA ARG A 135 -27.62 -3.13 -1.20
C ARG A 135 -27.10 -2.32 -2.39
N SER A 136 -26.05 -1.53 -2.18
CA SER A 136 -25.55 -0.57 -3.18
C SER A 136 -24.03 -0.62 -3.33
N VAL A 137 -23.54 0.06 -4.36
CA VAL A 137 -22.17 0.52 -4.50
C VAL A 137 -22.20 2.02 -4.73
N THR A 138 -21.34 2.75 -4.04
CA THR A 138 -21.14 4.18 -4.25
C THR A 138 -19.86 4.39 -5.05
N ILE A 139 -19.97 4.99 -6.23
CA ILE A 139 -18.82 5.42 -7.05
C ILE A 139 -18.54 6.88 -6.69
N VAL A 140 -17.29 7.19 -6.34
CA VAL A 140 -16.83 8.56 -6.07
C VAL A 140 -15.67 8.86 -7.00
N VAL A 141 -15.80 9.87 -7.86
CA VAL A 141 -14.68 10.35 -8.67
C VAL A 141 -13.94 11.40 -7.84
N LEU A 142 -12.75 11.07 -7.36
CA LEU A 142 -11.96 11.97 -6.51
C LEU A 142 -11.55 13.24 -7.29
N PRO A 143 -11.42 14.40 -6.62
CA PRO A 143 -10.90 15.59 -7.26
C PRO A 143 -9.45 15.35 -7.69
N SER A 144 -9.04 16.04 -8.76
CA SER A 144 -7.69 15.98 -9.30
C SER A 144 -6.70 16.42 -8.21
N ALA A 145 -5.85 15.50 -7.75
CA ALA A 145 -4.75 15.86 -6.88
C ALA A 145 -3.82 16.77 -7.69
N GLY A 146 -3.69 18.03 -7.27
CA GLY A 146 -2.81 19.00 -7.92
C GLY A 146 -1.35 18.50 -8.01
N PRO A 147 -0.48 19.19 -8.77
CA PRO A 147 0.87 18.74 -9.04
C PRO A 147 1.58 18.33 -7.74
N ALA A 148 1.93 17.04 -7.65
CA ALA A 148 2.50 16.47 -6.44
C ALA A 148 3.75 17.27 -6.04
N PRO A 149 3.94 17.59 -4.75
CA PRO A 149 5.11 18.33 -4.31
C PRO A 149 6.37 17.60 -4.76
N ALA A 150 7.33 18.36 -5.30
CA ALA A 150 8.56 17.80 -5.83
C ALA A 150 9.23 16.89 -4.79
N PRO A 151 9.78 15.72 -5.19
CA PRO A 151 10.44 14.83 -4.26
C PRO A 151 11.52 15.60 -3.50
N ALA A 152 11.51 15.49 -2.17
CA ALA A 152 12.51 16.14 -1.34
C ALA A 152 13.91 15.70 -1.80
N PRO A 153 14.90 16.62 -1.86
CA PRO A 153 16.26 16.26 -2.25
C PRO A 153 16.76 15.12 -1.35
N ALA A 154 17.40 14.14 -1.97
CA ALA A 154 17.93 12.99 -1.24
C ALA A 154 18.82 13.47 -0.08
N PRO A 155 18.79 12.81 1.09
CA PRO A 155 19.67 13.15 2.19
C PRO A 155 21.11 13.16 1.69
N ALA A 156 21.85 14.24 1.99
CA ALA A 156 23.26 14.31 1.65
C ALA A 156 23.99 13.08 2.22
N PRO A 157 24.92 12.44 1.48
CA PRO A 157 25.65 11.31 1.99
C PRO A 157 26.34 11.69 3.30
N ALA A 158 26.16 10.86 4.32
CA ALA A 158 26.74 11.12 5.64
C ALA A 158 28.26 11.32 5.51
N PRO A 159 28.85 12.30 6.22
CA PRO A 159 30.29 12.52 6.17
C PRO A 159 31.02 11.24 6.58
N ALA A 160 32.06 10.87 5.83
CA ALA A 160 32.84 9.69 6.11
C ALA A 160 33.38 9.73 7.55
N PRO A 161 33.39 8.59 8.28
CA PRO A 161 33.90 8.56 9.65
C PRO A 161 35.36 9.02 9.67
N ALA A 162 35.67 9.94 10.59
CA ALA A 162 37.03 10.43 10.77
C ALA A 162 37.97 9.27 11.10
N PRO A 163 39.22 9.27 10.60
CA PRO A 163 40.19 8.22 10.91
C PRO A 163 40.41 8.14 12.42
N ALA A 164 40.32 6.93 12.97
CA ALA A 164 40.51 6.69 14.40
C ALA A 164 41.94 7.09 14.84
N PRO A 165 42.13 7.71 16.02
CA PRO A 165 43.46 7.99 16.56
C PRO A 165 44.30 6.73 16.65
N ALA A 166 45.56 6.80 16.19
CA ALA A 166 46.50 5.71 16.35
C ALA A 166 46.73 5.43 17.85
N GLN A 167 46.44 4.21 18.29
CA GLN A 167 46.64 3.83 19.69
C GLN A 167 48.14 3.81 20.02
N PRO A 168 48.58 4.44 21.13
CA PRO A 168 49.94 4.27 21.62
C PRO A 168 50.22 2.80 21.93
N THR A 169 51.36 2.29 21.46
CA THR A 169 51.81 0.93 21.76
C THR A 169 52.08 0.77 23.26
N ALA A 170 51.21 0.01 23.94
CA ALA A 170 51.42 -0.35 25.34
C ALA A 170 52.64 -1.29 25.50
N PRO A 171 53.48 -1.10 26.53
CA PRO A 171 54.62 -1.99 26.80
C PRO A 171 54.16 -3.38 27.27
N PRO A 172 54.99 -4.43 27.09
CA PRO A 172 54.60 -5.82 27.35
C PRO A 172 54.28 -6.09 28.83
N ALA A 173 53.12 -6.72 29.06
CA ALA A 173 52.67 -7.14 30.39
C ALA A 173 53.53 -8.27 30.96
N ARG A 174 53.73 -8.25 32.29
CA ARG A 174 54.42 -9.32 33.03
C ARG A 174 53.56 -10.58 33.17
N ALA A 175 54.24 -11.72 33.35
CA ALA A 175 53.69 -13.05 33.56
C ALA A 175 52.83 -13.18 34.84
N PRO A 176 51.94 -14.19 34.94
CA PRO A 176 50.89 -14.24 35.95
C PRO A 176 51.35 -14.83 37.29
N SER A 177 50.85 -14.27 38.39
CA SER A 177 50.79 -14.94 39.69
C SER A 177 49.40 -15.54 39.90
N ALA A 178 49.34 -16.77 40.39
CA ALA A 178 48.10 -17.47 40.68
C ALA A 178 47.58 -17.11 42.08
N GLU A 179 46.27 -16.97 42.24
CA GLU A 179 45.63 -17.15 43.56
C GLU A 179 44.22 -17.75 43.47
N THR A 180 44.12 -18.99 43.96
CA THR A 180 43.04 -19.64 44.71
C THR A 180 41.55 -19.38 44.37
N PRO A 181 40.77 -20.43 44.03
CA PRO A 181 39.31 -20.37 44.02
C PRO A 181 38.72 -20.58 45.43
N ALA A 182 37.70 -19.78 45.78
CA ALA A 182 36.87 -19.99 46.98
C ALA A 182 35.39 -20.11 46.58
N THR A 183 34.72 -21.15 47.07
CA THR A 183 33.34 -21.56 46.73
C THR A 183 32.30 -20.92 47.70
N PRO A 184 30.97 -21.17 47.59
CA PRO A 184 29.95 -20.12 47.67
C PRO A 184 29.21 -20.10 49.02
N PRO A 185 28.08 -19.37 49.11
CA PRO A 185 26.93 -19.92 49.82
C PRO A 185 25.59 -19.85 49.07
N SER A 186 24.69 -20.75 49.48
CA SER A 186 23.33 -20.98 48.96
C SER A 186 22.24 -20.14 49.63
N THR A 187 21.14 -19.89 48.90
CA THR A 187 19.73 -19.81 49.40
C THR A 187 18.83 -19.97 48.15
N GLU A 188 17.94 -20.93 47.90
CA GLU A 188 17.02 -21.82 48.66
C GLU A 188 15.66 -21.22 49.11
N LYS A 189 14.63 -21.40 48.24
CA LYS A 189 13.17 -21.58 48.54
C LYS A 189 12.41 -20.50 49.37
N PRO A 190 11.08 -20.62 49.63
CA PRO A 190 10.00 -21.43 49.03
C PRO A 190 8.98 -20.52 48.26
N SER A 191 7.69 -20.79 48.00
CA SER A 191 6.73 -21.88 48.32
C SER A 191 5.56 -21.95 47.31
N SER A 192 4.62 -22.89 47.51
CA SER A 192 3.28 -22.96 46.87
C SER A 192 2.23 -22.13 47.66
N PRO A 193 0.93 -22.14 47.29
CA PRO A 193 0.04 -23.31 47.52
C PRO A 193 -0.40 -24.05 46.24
#